data_AF-A0A9J6GSZ0-F1
#
_entry.id   AF-A0A9J6GSZ0-F1
#
_cell.length_a   1.000
_cell.length_b   1.000
_cell.length_c   1.000
_cell.angle_alpha   90.00
_cell.angle_beta   90.00
_cell.angle_gamma   90.00
#
_symmetry.space_group_name_H-M   'P 1'
#
loop_
_entity.id
_entity.type
_entity.pdbx_description
1 polymer ?
#
loop_
_entity_poly.entity_id
_entity_poly.type
_entity_poly.pdbx_seq_one_letter_code
_entity_poly.pdbx_strand_id
1 'polypeptide(L)'
;MLSDRRRAKKNKSTNKPHKHQVYKMESNPRGLCIIINNIEFQGNLSRRVGAEVDASKMKDLFEKKFHFKVVQLQNTTTGGQCRSAAIVRAH
;
A
#
# COMPACT_ATOMS: atom_id res chain seq x y z
N MET A 1 -28.50 -20.95 -62.77
CA MET A 1 -28.71 -21.42 -61.38
C MET A 1 -27.35 -21.76 -60.78
N LEU A 2 -27.22 -21.61 -59.46
CA LEU A 2 -26.01 -21.64 -58.61
C LEU A 2 -25.15 -20.36 -58.66
N SER A 3 -24.77 -19.70 -57.58
CA SER A 3 -25.32 -19.48 -56.22
C SER A 3 -24.24 -18.62 -55.54
N ASP A 4 -24.59 -17.41 -55.13
CA ASP A 4 -23.69 -16.48 -54.43
C ASP A 4 -23.04 -17.12 -53.20
N ARG A 5 -21.75 -17.47 -53.30
CA ARG A 5 -20.93 -17.77 -52.13
C ARG A 5 -20.44 -16.44 -51.52
N ARG A 6 -21.31 -15.82 -50.71
CA ARG A 6 -20.91 -14.74 -49.78
C ARG A 6 -19.79 -15.28 -48.88
N ARG A 7 -18.54 -14.87 -49.14
CA ARG A 7 -17.39 -15.19 -48.31
C ARG A 7 -17.56 -14.49 -46.96
N ALA A 8 -18.03 -15.23 -45.95
CA ALA A 8 -18.05 -14.77 -44.57
C ALA A 8 -16.63 -14.37 -44.18
N LYS A 9 -16.40 -13.07 -43.94
CA LYS A 9 -15.18 -12.59 -43.31
C LYS A 9 -15.17 -13.16 -41.89
N LYS A 10 -14.34 -14.17 -41.67
CA LYS A 10 -14.09 -14.76 -40.34
C LYS A 10 -13.60 -13.62 -39.44
N ASN A 11 -14.48 -13.14 -38.55
CA ASN A 11 -14.12 -12.19 -37.50
C ASN A 11 -13.08 -12.88 -36.62
N LYS A 12 -11.81 -12.60 -36.88
CA LYS A 12 -10.71 -13.03 -36.03
C LYS A 12 -10.84 -12.18 -34.76
N SER A 13 -11.54 -12.70 -33.76
CA SER A 13 -11.51 -12.13 -32.41
C SER A 13 -10.05 -12.07 -32.01
N THR A 14 -9.46 -10.87 -32.08
CA THR A 14 -8.13 -10.64 -31.55
C THR A 14 -8.30 -10.59 -30.04
N ASN A 15 -8.29 -11.76 -29.41
CA ASN A 15 -7.99 -11.88 -27.98
C ASN A 15 -6.53 -11.42 -27.79
N LYS A 16 -6.29 -10.11 -27.87
CA LYS A 16 -5.09 -9.52 -27.29
C LYS A 16 -5.32 -9.60 -25.79
N PRO A 17 -4.52 -10.36 -25.02
CA PRO A 17 -4.62 -10.30 -23.58
C PRO A 17 -4.43 -8.83 -23.18
N HIS A 18 -5.41 -8.27 -22.49
CA HIS A 18 -5.25 -6.96 -21.87
C HIS A 18 -4.00 -7.08 -20.99
N LYS A 19 -2.91 -6.41 -21.39
CA LYS A 19 -1.73 -6.24 -20.52
C LYS A 19 -2.29 -5.71 -19.21
N HIS A 20 -2.28 -6.53 -18.16
CA HIS A 20 -2.71 -6.10 -16.84
C HIS A 20 -1.88 -4.86 -16.51
N GLN A 21 -2.53 -3.69 -16.46
CA GLN A 21 -1.91 -2.46 -16.00
C GLN A 21 -1.75 -2.60 -14.48
N VAL A 22 -0.65 -3.22 -14.08
CA VAL A 22 -0.25 -3.35 -12.68
C VAL A 22 0.62 -2.15 -12.33
N TYR A 23 0.41 -1.57 -11.14
CA TYR A 23 1.31 -0.53 -10.62
C TYR A 23 2.73 -1.07 -10.54
N LYS A 24 3.71 -0.23 -10.92
CA LYS A 24 5.13 -0.56 -10.83
C LYS A 24 5.52 -0.73 -9.35
N MET A 25 6.01 -1.91 -8.97
CA MET A 25 6.25 -2.30 -7.56
C MET A 25 7.65 -2.93 -7.33
N GLU A 26 8.60 -2.73 -8.23
CA GLU A 26 9.93 -3.38 -8.18
C GLU A 26 10.99 -2.60 -7.39
N SER A 27 10.63 -1.47 -6.76
CA SER A 27 11.56 -0.66 -5.96
C SER A 27 12.06 -1.41 -4.72
N ASN A 28 13.32 -1.15 -4.33
CA ASN A 28 13.93 -1.65 -3.10
C ASN A 28 14.78 -0.54 -2.44
N PRO A 29 14.34 0.10 -1.34
CA PRO A 29 13.11 -0.19 -0.61
C PRO A 29 11.86 0.10 -1.46
N ARG A 30 10.78 -0.65 -1.22
CA ARG A 30 9.49 -0.54 -1.92
C ARG A 30 8.90 0.88 -1.79
N GLY A 31 9.18 1.52 -0.67
CA GLY A 31 8.78 2.86 -0.30
C GLY A 31 9.02 3.13 1.19
N LEU A 32 8.50 4.25 1.67
CA LEU A 32 8.44 4.59 3.09
C LEU A 32 7.10 4.13 3.69
N CYS A 33 7.13 3.52 4.86
CA CYS A 33 5.94 3.14 5.62
C CYS A 33 6.01 3.82 7.00
N ILE A 34 5.01 4.64 7.33
CA ILE A 34 4.94 5.34 8.61
C ILE A 34 3.87 4.66 9.47
N ILE A 35 4.26 4.13 10.63
CA ILE A 35 3.35 3.53 11.60
C ILE A 35 3.18 4.51 12.75
N ILE A 36 1.98 5.07 12.89
CA ILE A 36 1.62 5.95 14.01
C ILE A 36 0.89 5.11 15.04
N ASN A 37 1.54 4.87 16.18
CA ASN A 37 0.99 4.08 17.27
C ASN A 37 0.61 4.99 18.46
N ASN A 38 -0.65 5.39 18.50
CA ASN A 38 -1.21 6.14 19.62
C ASN A 38 -1.75 5.15 20.67
N ILE A 39 -1.02 5.05 21.78
CA ILE A 39 -1.26 4.15 22.91
C ILE A 39 -1.89 4.93 24.07
N GLU A 40 -1.35 6.12 24.35
CA GLU A 40 -1.75 7.00 25.44
C GLU A 40 -2.48 8.22 24.89
N PHE A 41 -3.57 8.59 25.55
CA PHE A 41 -4.42 9.69 25.16
C PHE A 41 -4.64 10.61 26.37
N GLN A 42 -4.65 11.92 26.13
CA GLN A 42 -4.95 12.90 27.17
C GLN A 42 -6.45 12.87 27.53
N GLY A 43 -6.79 13.16 28.79
CA GLY A 43 -8.16 13.20 29.29
C GLY A 43 -8.70 11.84 29.73
N ASN A 44 -10.00 11.61 29.53
CA ASN A 44 -10.69 10.40 30.01
C ASN A 44 -10.65 9.24 29.00
N LEU A 45 -9.73 9.28 28.03
CA LEU A 45 -9.58 8.22 27.05
C LEU A 45 -8.70 7.11 27.63
N SER A 46 -9.12 5.86 27.45
CA SER A 46 -8.40 4.71 27.96
C SER A 46 -7.13 4.43 27.16
N ARG A 47 -6.12 3.90 27.84
CA ARG A 47 -4.90 3.39 27.22
C ARG A 47 -5.23 2.20 26.32
N ARG A 48 -4.66 2.16 25.10
CA ARG A 48 -4.79 1.04 24.17
C ARG A 48 -3.77 -0.06 24.48
N VAL A 49 -4.05 -0.86 25.50
CA VAL A 49 -3.21 -1.99 25.91
C VAL A 49 -3.09 -2.99 24.74
N GLY A 50 -1.86 -3.36 24.39
CA GLY A 50 -1.57 -4.32 23.32
C GLY A 50 -1.26 -3.67 21.97
N ALA A 51 -1.47 -2.36 21.83
CA ALA A 51 -1.12 -1.62 20.62
C ALA A 51 0.40 -1.64 20.35
N GLU A 52 1.23 -1.84 21.37
CA GLU A 52 2.67 -2.08 21.23
C GLU A 52 2.97 -3.36 20.43
N VAL A 53 2.23 -4.44 20.72
CA VAL A 53 2.40 -5.74 20.06
C VAL A 53 1.97 -5.63 18.60
N ASP A 54 0.87 -4.93 18.33
CA ASP A 54 0.37 -4.69 16.97
C ASP A 54 1.40 -3.90 16.14
N ALA A 55 1.95 -2.81 16.69
CA ALA A 55 2.95 -2.00 16.00
C ALA A 55 4.23 -2.80 15.70
N SER A 56 4.68 -3.64 16.64
CA SER A 56 5.85 -4.50 16.44
C SER A 56 5.63 -5.51 15.31
N LYS A 57 4.47 -6.20 15.30
CA LYS A 57 4.13 -7.18 14.25
C LYS A 57 4.00 -6.51 12.88
N MET A 58 3.40 -5.32 12.82
CA MET A 58 3.29 -4.57 11.57
C MET A 58 4.65 -4.12 11.05
N LYS A 59 5.54 -3.61 11.90
CA LYS A 59 6.90 -3.25 11.48
C LYS A 59 7.63 -4.45 10.88
N ASP A 60 7.59 -5.59 11.57
CA ASP A 60 8.20 -6.83 11.09
C ASP A 60 7.65 -7.26 9.72
N LEU A 61 6.34 -7.19 9.54
CA LEU A 61 5.69 -7.52 8.27
C LEU A 61 6.17 -6.58 7.14
N PHE A 62 6.12 -5.26 7.37
CA PHE A 62 6.44 -4.27 6.34
C PHE A 62 7.93 -4.21 6.01
N GLU A 63 8.82 -4.36 6.99
CA GLU A 63 10.27 -4.40 6.75
C GLU A 63 10.71 -5.74 6.14
N LYS A 64 10.32 -6.87 6.76
CA LYS A 64 10.90 -8.19 6.44
C LYS A 64 10.22 -8.87 5.25
N LYS A 65 8.91 -8.67 5.05
CA LYS A 65 8.15 -9.33 3.98
C LYS A 65 7.85 -8.43 2.79
N PHE A 66 7.65 -7.14 3.04
CA PHE A 66 7.27 -6.18 1.99
C PHE A 66 8.38 -5.18 1.61
N HIS A 67 9.54 -5.23 2.28
CA HIS A 67 10.74 -4.44 1.96
C HIS A 67 10.49 -2.91 1.96
N PHE A 68 9.65 -2.42 2.86
CA PHE A 68 9.50 -0.99 3.11
C PHE A 68 10.52 -0.50 4.13
N LYS A 69 10.93 0.77 4.02
CA LYS A 69 11.61 1.48 5.11
C LYS A 69 10.54 1.90 6.11
N VAL A 70 10.51 1.30 7.31
CA VAL A 70 9.48 1.60 8.31
C VAL A 70 9.97 2.64 9.32
N VAL A 71 9.11 3.62 9.62
CA VAL A 71 9.31 4.60 10.70
C VAL A 71 8.13 4.47 11.67
N GLN A 72 8.42 4.17 12.93
CA GLN A 72 7.41 4.14 13.99
C GLN A 72 7.41 5.45 14.77
N LEU A 73 6.21 5.95 15.05
CA LEU A 73 5.97 7.15 15.85
C LEU A 73 4.97 6.78 16.94
N GLN A 74 5.28 7.12 18.19
CA GLN A 74 4.40 6.83 19.33
C GLN A 74 3.76 8.10 19.87
N ASN A 75 2.48 8.00 20.26
CA ASN A 75 1.72 9.04 20.98
C ASN A 75 1.90 10.44 20.38
N THR A 76 1.57 10.59 19.09
CA THR A 76 1.70 11.89 18.42
C THR A 76 0.67 12.86 19.01
N THR A 77 1.16 13.83 19.77
CA THR A 77 0.39 14.65 20.72
C THR A 77 -0.41 15.77 20.05
N THR A 78 -0.29 15.94 18.73
CA THR A 78 -1.04 16.96 17.99
C THR A 78 -1.15 16.60 16.52
N GLY A 79 -2.25 16.97 15.84
CA GLY A 79 -2.38 16.83 14.37
C GLY A 79 -1.26 17.51 13.56
N GLY A 80 -0.49 18.42 14.18
CA GLY A 80 0.73 18.99 13.61
C GLY A 80 1.89 18.01 13.47
N GLN A 81 2.08 17.07 14.41
CA GLN A 81 3.16 16.07 14.35
C GLN A 81 2.93 15.04 13.25
N CYS A 82 1.66 14.69 12.95
CA CYS A 82 1.33 13.85 11.80
C CYS A 82 1.69 14.51 10.46
N ARG A 83 1.62 15.85 10.38
CA ARG A 83 1.96 16.61 9.16
C ARG A 83 3.47 16.69 8.92
N SER A 84 4.27 16.87 9.98
CA SER A 84 5.73 16.97 9.88
C SER A 84 6.44 15.62 9.82
N ALA A 85 5.85 14.56 10.39
CA ALA A 85 6.36 13.20 10.28
C ALA A 85 6.49 12.71 8.82
N ALA A 86 5.64 13.19 7.91
CA ALA A 86 5.74 12.89 6.48
C ALA A 86 7.00 13.49 5.80
N ILE A 87 7.65 14.47 6.44
CA ILE A 87 8.78 15.23 5.90
C ILE A 87 10.13 14.71 6.43
N VAL A 88 10.15 14.13 7.64
CA VAL A 88 11.40 13.74 8.30
C VAL A 88 11.78 12.29 7.98
N ARG A 89 12.55 12.09 6.89
CA ARG A 89 13.56 11.01 6.65
C ARG A 89 13.75 10.67 5.14
N ALA A 90 13.83 11.69 4.30
CA ALA A 90 14.36 11.60 2.93
C ALA A 90 15.75 12.24 2.85
N HIS A 91 16.72 11.64 3.54
CA HIS A 91 18.16 11.85 3.32
C HIS A 91 18.85 10.48 3.44
#